data_AF-Q5BRN7-F1
#
_entry.id   AF-Q5BRN7-F1
#
_cell.length_a   1.000
_cell.length_b   1.000
_cell.length_c   1.000
_cell.angle_alpha   90.00
_cell.angle_beta   90.00
_cell.angle_gamma   90.00
#
_symmetry.space_group_name_H-M   'P 1'
#
loop_
_entity.id
_entity.type
_entity.pdbx_description
1 polymer ?
#
loop_
_entity_poly.entity_id
_entity_poly.type
_entity_poly.pdbx_seq_one_letter_code
_entity_poly.pdbx_strand_id
1 'polypeptide(L)'
;MPTQVIDKGLVSCRATSNPAVPEGKSPAEFMFGRKVRTIFNSILPSKRTDEPKDERQRTTIRSFQVSENVLIKSYQGIRNWDPCIVERRIGKYYT
;
A
#
# COMPACT_ATOMS: atom_id res chain seq x y z
N MET A 1 -28.47 -6.40 -9.99
CA MET A 1 -27.31 -6.21 -10.89
C MET A 1 -26.10 -5.43 -10.33
N PRO A 2 -26.06 -4.85 -9.10
CA PRO A 2 -24.83 -4.21 -8.60
C PRO A 2 -23.76 -5.20 -8.10
N THR A 3 -24.19 -6.37 -7.59
CA THR A 3 -23.28 -7.40 -7.04
C THR A 3 -22.31 -7.94 -8.10
N GLN A 4 -22.77 -8.16 -9.32
CA GLN A 4 -21.94 -8.69 -10.42
C GLN A 4 -20.80 -7.76 -10.82
N VAL A 5 -20.95 -6.44 -10.65
CA VAL A 5 -19.91 -5.46 -10.94
C VAL A 5 -18.83 -5.49 -9.86
N ILE A 6 -19.25 -5.56 -8.60
CA ILE A 6 -18.35 -5.67 -7.45
C ILE A 6 -17.57 -6.98 -7.51
N ASP A 7 -18.24 -8.10 -7.80
CA ASP A 7 -17.60 -9.41 -7.90
C ASP A 7 -16.53 -9.44 -8.99
N LYS A 8 -16.80 -8.87 -10.16
CA LYS A 8 -15.83 -8.73 -11.25
C LYS A 8 -14.63 -7.87 -10.84
N GLY A 9 -14.88 -6.76 -10.16
CA GLY A 9 -13.82 -5.89 -9.62
C GLY A 9 -12.93 -6.63 -8.62
N LEU A 10 -13.53 -7.34 -7.67
CA LEU A 10 -12.79 -8.11 -6.66
C LEU A 10 -11.96 -9.25 -7.28
N VAL A 11 -12.48 -9.94 -8.29
CA VAL A 11 -11.71 -10.96 -9.03
C VAL A 11 -10.51 -10.34 -9.72
N SER A 12 -10.67 -9.17 -10.34
CA SER A 12 -9.56 -8.45 -10.97
C SER A 12 -8.50 -8.04 -9.95
N CYS A 13 -8.89 -7.44 -8.81
CA CYS A 13 -7.95 -7.07 -7.74
C CYS A 13 -7.17 -8.27 -7.19
N ARG A 14 -7.82 -9.43 -7.02
CA ARG A 14 -7.18 -10.63 -6.47
C ARG A 14 -6.22 -11.30 -7.44
N ALA A 15 -6.48 -11.22 -8.74
CA ALA A 15 -5.69 -11.88 -9.77
C ALA A 15 -4.57 -11.01 -10.36
N THR A 16 -4.59 -9.70 -10.11
CA THR A 16 -3.60 -8.76 -10.65
C THR A 16 -2.33 -8.78 -9.79
N SER A 17 -1.18 -8.97 -10.44
CA SER A 17 0.15 -8.89 -9.82
C SER A 17 0.42 -7.51 -9.23
N ASN A 18 1.03 -7.47 -8.04
CA ASN A 18 1.42 -6.21 -7.41
C ASN A 18 2.94 -6.01 -7.54
N PRO A 19 3.43 -5.04 -8.33
CA PRO A 19 4.86 -4.81 -8.53
C PRO A 19 5.57 -4.32 -7.26
N ALA A 20 4.85 -3.87 -6.24
CA ALA A 20 5.41 -3.43 -4.96
C ALA A 20 5.72 -4.59 -3.99
N VAL A 21 5.35 -5.84 -4.33
CA VAL A 21 5.63 -7.02 -3.50
C VAL A 21 6.83 -7.76 -4.08
N PRO A 22 7.76 -8.30 -3.25
CA PRO A 22 8.80 -9.19 -3.72
C PRO A 22 8.22 -10.30 -4.62
N GLU A 23 8.81 -10.50 -5.80
CA GLU A 23 8.36 -11.44 -6.85
C GLU A 23 7.07 -11.06 -7.60
N GLY A 24 6.47 -9.89 -7.35
CA GLY A 24 5.32 -9.41 -8.13
C GLY A 24 4.03 -10.24 -7.95
N LYS A 25 3.91 -10.95 -6.83
CA LYS A 25 2.77 -11.85 -6.57
C LYS A 25 1.45 -11.10 -6.45
N SER A 26 0.38 -11.69 -6.99
CA SER A 26 -0.99 -11.25 -6.78
C SER A 26 -1.50 -11.64 -5.37
N PRO A 27 -2.54 -10.97 -4.84
CA PRO A 27 -3.12 -11.34 -3.54
C PRO A 27 -3.58 -12.80 -3.48
N ALA A 28 -4.13 -13.35 -4.57
CA ALA A 28 -4.53 -14.74 -4.61
C ALA A 28 -3.33 -15.71 -4.60
N GLU A 29 -2.23 -15.36 -5.27
CA GLU A 29 -0.99 -16.15 -5.22
C GLU A 29 -0.40 -16.16 -3.81
N PHE A 30 -0.44 -15.03 -3.12
CA PHE A 30 0.05 -14.93 -1.75
C PHE A 30 -0.79 -15.76 -0.76
N MET A 31 -2.12 -15.75 -0.91
CA MET A 31 -3.02 -16.48 0.00
C MET A 31 -3.07 -17.99 -0.26
N PHE A 32 -3.04 -18.42 -1.52
CA PHE A 32 -3.25 -19.82 -1.89
C PHE A 32 -1.97 -20.55 -2.33
N GLY A 33 -0.83 -19.84 -2.39
CA GLY A 33 0.45 -20.39 -2.87
C GLY A 33 0.45 -20.78 -4.35
N ARG A 34 -0.60 -20.42 -5.10
CA ARG A 34 -0.77 -20.78 -6.52
C ARG A 34 -1.46 -19.67 -7.30
N LYS A 35 -1.14 -19.55 -8.59
CA LYS A 35 -1.77 -18.59 -9.49
C LYS A 35 -3.21 -19.00 -9.82
N VAL A 36 -4.18 -18.13 -9.54
CA VAL A 36 -5.55 -18.29 -10.02
C VAL A 36 -5.54 -18.01 -11.52
N ARG A 37 -5.74 -19.05 -12.33
CA ARG A 37 -5.85 -18.90 -13.78
C ARG A 37 -7.16 -18.22 -14.10
N THR A 38 -7.09 -17.05 -14.73
CA THR A 38 -8.24 -16.31 -15.24
C THR A 38 -8.13 -16.20 -16.75
N ILE A 39 -9.22 -15.87 -17.45
CA ILE A 39 -9.23 -15.69 -18.91
C ILE A 39 -8.20 -14.64 -19.34
N PHE A 40 -7.99 -13.59 -18.53
CA PHE A 40 -6.96 -12.58 -18.77
C PHE A 40 -5.53 -13.13 -18.71
N ASN A 41 -5.26 -14.14 -17.88
CA ASN A 41 -3.96 -14.79 -17.83
C ASN A 41 -3.64 -15.56 -19.13
N SER A 42 -4.65 -16.00 -19.88
CA SER A 42 -4.48 -16.65 -21.18
C SER A 42 -4.23 -15.67 -22.32
N ILE A 43 -4.57 -14.39 -22.12
CA ILE A 43 -4.45 -13.33 -23.13
C ILE A 43 -3.14 -12.55 -22.95
N LEU A 44 -2.57 -12.52 -21.74
CA LEU A 44 -1.33 -11.81 -21.46
C LEU A 44 -0.12 -12.54 -22.08
N PRO A 45 0.74 -11.85 -22.85
CA PRO A 45 1.97 -12.42 -23.36
C PRO A 45 2.89 -12.85 -22.21
N SER A 46 3.51 -14.01 -22.33
CA SER A 46 4.41 -14.52 -21.31
C SER A 46 5.64 -13.61 -21.21
N LYS A 47 5.81 -12.98 -20.03
CA LYS A 47 6.96 -12.20 -19.56
C LYS A 47 6.89 -10.69 -19.86
N ARG A 48 6.65 -9.93 -18.79
CA ARG A 48 7.33 -8.66 -18.55
C ARG A 48 7.93 -8.74 -17.15
N THR A 49 9.24 -8.91 -17.09
CA THR A 49 10.01 -8.68 -15.88
C THR A 49 10.31 -7.20 -15.88
N ASP A 50 9.48 -6.41 -15.20
CA ASP A 50 9.83 -5.01 -14.95
C ASP A 50 10.83 -5.00 -13.78
N GLU A 51 12.05 -4.58 -14.07
CA GLU A 51 13.07 -4.35 -13.05
C GLU A 51 12.63 -3.20 -12.12
N PRO A 52 12.82 -3.32 -10.80
CA PRO A 52 12.47 -2.26 -9.88
C PRO A 52 13.36 -1.02 -10.13
N LYS A 53 12.71 0.13 -10.35
CA LYS A 53 13.35 1.44 -10.44
C LYS A 53 13.87 1.91 -9.08
N ASP A 54 15.11 2.40 -9.10
CA ASP A 54 15.89 3.08 -8.06
C ASP A 54 15.14 3.65 -6.84
N GLU A 55 15.49 3.15 -5.64
CA GLU A 55 15.10 3.64 -4.32
C GLU A 55 15.89 4.89 -3.86
N ARG A 56 16.06 5.90 -4.73
CA ARG A 56 16.85 7.09 -4.38
C ARG A 56 15.99 8.33 -4.18
N GLN A 57 15.12 8.28 -3.18
CA GLN A 57 14.66 9.48 -2.49
C GLN A 57 14.63 9.23 -0.99
N ARG A 58 15.80 9.32 -0.34
CA ARG A 58 15.87 9.44 1.12
C ARG A 58 15.37 10.83 1.50
N THR A 59 14.05 10.99 1.58
CA THR A 59 13.45 12.09 2.31
C THR A 59 13.95 12.01 3.74
N THR A 60 14.53 13.08 4.27
CA THR A 60 14.95 13.15 5.67
C THR A 60 13.77 12.75 6.56
N ILE A 61 13.82 11.55 7.15
CA ILE A 61 12.75 11.04 8.01
C ILE A 61 12.75 11.91 9.27
N ARG A 62 11.69 12.70 9.46
CA ARG A 62 11.51 13.45 10.71
C ARG A 62 11.25 12.47 11.85
N SER A 63 11.98 12.62 12.95
CA SER A 63 11.79 11.85 14.18
C SER A 63 11.30 12.75 15.30
N PHE A 64 10.29 12.30 16.04
CA PHE A 64 9.75 13.03 17.20
C PHE A 64 10.11 12.32 18.51
N GLN A 65 10.36 13.10 19.56
CA GLN A 65 10.61 12.60 20.91
C GLN A 65 9.33 12.62 21.76
N VAL A 66 9.26 11.74 22.77
CA VAL A 66 8.20 11.80 23.78
C VAL A 66 8.31 13.12 24.54
N SER A 67 7.17 13.71 24.86
CA SER A 67 7.04 15.04 25.48
C SER A 67 7.40 16.22 24.57
N GLU A 68 7.65 16.00 23.27
CA GLU A 68 7.86 17.08 22.30
C GLU A 68 6.54 17.77 21.94
N ASN A 69 6.56 19.10 21.84
CA ASN A 69 5.43 19.89 21.36
C ASN A 69 5.37 19.82 19.82
N VAL A 70 4.22 19.40 19.30
CA VAL A 70 3.97 19.26 17.86
C VAL A 70 2.64 19.88 17.48
N LEU A 71 2.49 20.26 16.21
CA LEU A 71 1.21 20.67 15.65
C LEU A 71 0.59 19.48 14.92
N ILE A 72 -0.64 19.13 15.27
CA ILE A 72 -1.42 18.10 14.57
C ILE A 72 -2.38 18.74 13.60
N LYS A 73 -2.57 18.11 12.43
CA LYS A 73 -3.55 18.59 11.47
C LYS A 73 -4.95 18.23 11.97
N SER A 74 -5.75 19.24 12.30
CA SER A 74 -7.14 19.06 12.68
C SER A 74 -8.02 19.09 11.44
N TYR A 75 -8.90 18.10 11.31
CA TYR A 75 -9.91 18.04 10.25
C TYR A 75 -11.28 18.54 10.74
N GLN A 76 -11.35 19.06 11.97
CA GLN A 76 -12.55 19.58 12.57
C GLN A 76 -12.49 21.12 12.56
N GLY A 77 -13.23 21.76 11.67
CA GLY A 77 -13.36 23.22 11.60
C GLY A 77 -12.42 23.91 10.60
N ILE A 78 -12.34 25.24 10.73
CA ILE A 78 -11.61 26.15 9.80
C ILE A 78 -10.11 26.21 10.13
N ARG A 79 -9.73 25.93 11.38
CA ARG A 79 -8.33 25.87 11.80
C ARG A 79 -7.74 24.50 11.50
N ASN A 80 -6.66 24.50 10.72
CA ASN A 80 -6.05 23.28 10.21
C ASN A 80 -4.99 22.68 11.14
N TRP A 81 -4.59 23.35 12.22
CA TRP A 81 -3.46 22.94 13.06
C TRP A 81 -3.71 23.22 14.54
N ASP A 82 -3.63 22.18 15.38
CA ASP A 82 -3.81 22.25 16.82
C ASP A 82 -2.52 21.84 17.57
N PRO A 83 -2.16 22.53 18.66
CA PRO A 83 -0.98 22.19 19.47
C PRO A 83 -1.22 20.93 20.30
N CYS A 84 -0.25 20.02 20.33
CA CYS A 84 -0.28 18.76 21.05
C CYS A 84 1.11 18.35 21.55
N ILE A 85 1.15 17.35 22.44
CA ILE A 85 2.37 16.77 22.99
C ILE A 85 2.43 15.30 22.58
N VAL A 86 3.62 14.83 22.20
CA VAL A 86 3.84 13.40 21.91
C VAL A 86 3.79 12.60 23.22
N GLU A 87 2.71 11.86 23.45
CA GLU A 87 2.53 11.07 24.69
C GLU A 87 3.40 9.81 24.71
N ARG A 88 3.42 9.04 23.61
CA ARG A 88 4.17 7.79 23.52
C ARG A 88 4.45 7.39 22.07
N ARG A 89 5.50 6.59 21.88
CA ARG A 89 5.83 5.97 20.59
C ARG A 89 5.12 4.62 20.46
N ILE A 90 4.28 4.47 19.42
CA ILE A 90 3.49 3.23 19.19
C ILE A 90 4.23 2.24 18.24
N GLY A 91 5.23 2.69 17.48
CA GLY A 91 5.97 1.82 16.57
C GLY A 91 7.33 2.34 16.13
N LYS A 92 8.14 1.44 15.55
CA LYS A 92 9.38 1.78 14.84
C LYS A 92 9.05 1.90 13.35
N TYR A 93 9.42 3.01 12.72
CA TYR A 93 9.48 3.09 11.26
C TYR A 93 10.70 2.26 10.83
N TYR A 94 10.48 1.17 10.09
CA TYR A 94 11.58 0.42 9.47
C TYR A 94 12.08 1.25 8.29
N THR A 95 13.37 1.53 8.30
CA THR A 95 14.11 2.27 7.26
C THR A 95 14.44 1.36 6.10
#